data_AF-A0A3L7K5E3-F1
#
_entry.id   AF-A0A3L7K5E3-F1
#
_cell.length_a   1.000
_cell.length_b   1.000
_cell.length_c   1.000
_cell.angle_alpha   90.00
_cell.angle_beta   90.00
_cell.angle_gamma   90.00
#
_symmetry.space_group_name_H-M   'P 1'
#
loop_
_entity.id
_entity.type
_entity.pdbx_description
1 polymer ?
#
loop_
_entity_poly.entity_id
_entity_poly.type
_entity_poly.pdbx_seq_one_letter_code
_entity_poly.pdbx_strand_id
1 'polypeptide(L)' 'MRKYLLLAGSAMMILLPLYFLYSWNKPRTGALGDGTIAPAAWISLISSIVGGFCFFILGILMLIREKRVQNEREI' A
#
# COMPACT_ATOMS: atom_id res chain seq x y z
N MET A 1 15.33 -6.15 -10.97
CA MET A 1 14.34 -6.98 -10.24
C MET A 1 13.88 -6.36 -8.91
N ARG A 2 14.79 -5.92 -8.02
CA ARG A 2 14.44 -5.31 -6.70
C ARG A 2 13.44 -4.13 -6.77
N LYS A 3 13.61 -3.23 -7.76
CA LYS A 3 12.72 -2.07 -7.98
C LYS A 3 11.26 -2.44 -8.29
N TYR A 4 11.05 -3.48 -9.10
CA TYR A 4 9.72 -3.96 -9.45
C TYR A 4 9.05 -4.70 -8.30
N LEU A 5 9.83 -5.45 -7.50
CA LEU A 5 9.34 -6.06 -6.26
C LEU A 5 8.89 -5.00 -5.25
N LEU A 6 9.58 -3.87 -5.16
CA LEU A 6 9.24 -2.77 -4.25
C LEU A 6 7.96 -2.03 -4.69
N LEU A 7 7.78 -1.84 -6.00
CA LEU A 7 6.53 -1.31 -6.58
C LEU A 7 5.35 -2.27 -6.42
N ALA A 8 5.55 -3.56 -6.68
CA ALA A 8 4.51 -4.57 -6.48
C ALA A 8 4.13 -4.70 -5.00
N GLY A 9 5.12 -4.71 -4.09
CA GLY A 9 4.90 -4.79 -2.65
C GLY A 9 4.16 -3.58 -2.09
N SER A 10 4.51 -2.37 -2.52
CA SER A 10 3.79 -1.15 -2.12
C SER A 10 2.35 -1.12 -2.63
N ALA A 11 2.10 -1.55 -3.88
CA ALA A 11 0.75 -1.69 -4.40
C ALA A 11 -0.08 -2.69 -3.56
N MET A 12 0.52 -3.82 -3.17
CA MET A 12 -0.13 -4.83 -2.33
C MET A 12 -0.43 -4.30 -0.91
N MET A 13 0.49 -3.54 -0.31
CA MET A 13 0.28 -2.87 0.99
C MET A 13 -0.84 -1.82 0.97
N ILE A 14 -1.14 -1.23 -0.19
CA ILE A 14 -2.27 -0.30 -0.35
C ILE A 14 -3.58 -1.07 -0.60
N LEU A 15 -3.55 -2.11 -1.42
CA LEU A 15 -4.75 -2.86 -1.81
C LEU A 15 -5.34 -3.71 -0.67
N LEU A 16 -4.49 -4.32 0.18
CA LEU A 16 -4.95 -5.10 1.33
C LEU A 16 -5.86 -4.30 2.30
N PRO A 17 -5.45 -3.12 2.81
CA PRO A 17 -6.28 -2.34 3.72
C PRO A 17 -7.57 -1.83 3.05
N LEU A 18 -7.55 -1.53 1.75
CA LEU A 18 -8.77 -1.19 1.00
C LEU A 18 -9.74 -2.37 0.93
N TYR A 19 -9.23 -3.59 0.74
CA TYR A 19 -10.04 -4.80 0.80
C TYR A 19 -10.64 -5.03 2.20
N PHE A 20 -9.86 -4.81 3.26
CA PHE A 20 -10.37 -4.87 4.63
C PHE A 20 -11.49 -3.86 4.87
N LEU A 21 -11.33 -2.61 4.42
CA LEU A 21 -12.36 -1.58 4.50
C LEU A 21 -13.66 -2.01 3.81
N TYR A 22 -13.54 -2.56 2.59
CA TYR A 22 -14.69 -3.09 1.86
C TYR A 22 -15.36 -4.26 2.59
N SER A 23 -14.55 -5.14 3.21
CA SER A 23 -15.05 -6.30 3.96
C SER A 23 -15.73 -5.94 5.28
N TRP A 24 -15.33 -4.81 5.89
CA TRP A 24 -15.95 -4.27 7.11
C TRP A 24 -17.27 -3.56 6.80
N ASN A 25 -17.37 -2.93 5.64
CA ASN A 25 -18.56 -2.19 5.24
C ASN A 25 -19.66 -3.08 4.60
N LYS A 26 -19.39 -4.37 4.39
CA LYS A 26 -20.38 -5.34 3.91
C LYS A 26 -21.23 -5.87 5.08
N PRO A 27 -22.58 -5.83 4.98
CA PRO A 27 -23.44 -6.47 5.96
C PRO A 27 -23.17 -7.98 5.93
N ARG A 28 -22.69 -8.54 7.04
CA ARG A 28 -22.50 -9.99 7.16
C ARG A 28 -23.82 -10.61 7.59
N THR A 29 -24.32 -11.56 6.80
CA THR A 29 -25.50 -12.36 7.15
C THR A 29 -25.10 -13.39 8.23
N GLY A 30 -25.18 -13.00 9.51
CA GLY A 30 -24.86 -13.86 10.66
C GLY A 30 -24.81 -13.05 11.97
N ALA A 31 -24.76 -13.72 13.12
CA ALA A 31 -24.70 -13.07 14.44
C ALA A 31 -23.42 -12.21 14.55
N LEU A 32 -23.56 -10.93 14.19
CA LEU A 32 -22.53 -9.93 14.22
C LEU A 32 -22.23 -9.61 15.69
N GLY A 33 -21.04 -9.95 16.17
CA GLY A 33 -20.50 -9.26 17.36
C GLY A 33 -20.56 -7.76 17.11
N ASP A 34 -21.09 -7.00 18.07
CA ASP A 34 -21.49 -5.58 18.23
C ASP A 34 -21.23 -4.50 17.14
N GLY A 35 -20.77 -4.82 15.93
CA GLY A 35 -20.36 -3.87 14.90
C GLY A 35 -19.17 -2.99 15.30
N THR A 36 -18.61 -3.19 16.49
CA THR A 36 -17.57 -2.34 17.07
C THR A 36 -16.21 -2.74 16.51
N ILE A 37 -15.78 -2.01 15.48
CA ILE A 37 -14.40 -2.08 15.00
C ILE A 37 -13.50 -1.39 16.04
N ALA A 38 -12.52 -2.11 16.58
CA ALA A 38 -11.58 -1.54 17.54
C ALA A 38 -10.86 -0.30 16.93
N PRO A 39 -10.71 0.80 17.68
CA PRO A 39 -10.01 2.00 17.18
C PRO A 39 -8.60 1.71 16.66
N ALA A 40 -7.90 0.74 17.26
CA ALA A 40 -6.60 0.29 16.81
C ALA A 40 -6.58 -0.26 15.36
N ALA A 41 -7.70 -0.84 14.91
CA ALA A 41 -7.82 -1.37 13.55
C ALA A 41 -7.88 -0.24 12.51
N TRP A 42 -8.54 0.87 12.84
CA TRP A 42 -8.54 2.09 12.00
C TRP A 42 -7.16 2.72 11.91
N ILE A 43 -6.46 2.82 13.05
CA ILE A 43 -5.08 3.34 13.08
C ILE A 43 -4.16 2.48 12.22
N SER A 44 -4.27 1.15 12.33
CA SER A 44 -3.48 0.20 11.55
C SER A 44 -3.79 0.27 10.04
N LEU A 45 -5.05 0.52 9.68
CA LEU A 45 -5.47 0.69 8.29
C LEU A 45 -4.83 1.95 7.68
N ILE A 46 -4.96 3.08 8.37
CA ILE A 46 -4.43 4.37 7.91
C ILE A 46 -2.90 4.30 7.80
N SER A 47 -2.22 3.77 8.82
CA SER A 47 -0.75 3.67 8.81
C SER A 47 -0.23 2.77 7.68
N SER A 48 -0.95 1.70 7.36
CA SER A 48 -0.61 0.80 6.24
C SER A 48 -0.74 1.49 4.88
N ILE A 49 -1.81 2.26 4.67
CA ILE A 49 -2.01 3.04 3.44
C ILE A 49 -0.91 4.09 3.29
N VAL A 50 -0.64 4.87 4.34
CA VAL A 50 0.40 5.92 4.32
C VAL A 50 1.78 5.31 4.06
N GLY A 51 2.12 4.21 4.73
CA GLY A 51 3.37 3.49 4.51
C GLY A 51 3.50 2.97 3.07
N GLY A 52 2.42 2.40 2.53
CA GLY A 52 2.36 1.95 1.13
C GLY A 52 2.65 3.08 0.14
N PHE A 53 2.04 4.27 0.32
CA PHE A 53 2.32 5.44 -0.51
C PHE A 53 3.77 5.90 -0.41
N CYS A 54 4.36 5.93 0.79
CA CYS A 54 5.77 6.27 0.96
C CYS A 54 6.70 5.33 0.18
N PHE A 55 6.47 4.01 0.27
CA PHE A 55 7.27 3.04 -0.49
C PHE A 55 7.03 3.13 -2.00
N PHE A 56 5.80 3.45 -2.42
CA PHE A 56 5.49 3.66 -3.82
C PHE A 56 6.26 4.86 -4.41
N ILE A 57 6.27 6.00 -3.69
CA ILE A 57 7.04 7.19 -4.08
C ILE A 57 8.53 6.87 -4.14
N LEU A 58 9.08 6.19 -3.13
CA LEU A 58 10.49 5.77 -3.13
C LEU A 58 10.82 4.87 -4.33
N GLY A 59 9.92 3.94 -4.67
CA GLY A 59 10.05 3.09 -5.85
C GLY A 59 10.10 3.88 -7.16
N ILE A 60 9.25 4.90 -7.30
CA ILE A 60 9.25 5.82 -8.46
C ILE A 60 10.54 6.63 -8.51
N LEU A 61 10.99 7.21 -7.39
CA LEU A 61 12.22 8.00 -7.32
C LEU A 61 13.45 7.15 -7.71
N MET A 62 13.50 5.89 -7.28
CA MET A 62 14.56 4.96 -7.70
C MET A 62 14.54 4.71 -9.22
N LEU A 63 13.36 4.56 -9.84
CA LEU A 63 13.23 4.41 -11.29
C LEU A 63 13.72 5.66 -12.05
N ILE A 64 13.34 6.85 -11.58
CA ILE A 64 13.77 8.11 -12.20
C ILE A 64 15.29 8.28 -12.08
N ARG A 65 15.85 7.98 -10.90
CA ARG A 65 17.29 8.04 -10.66
C ARG A 65 18.06 7.11 -11.58
N GLU A 66 17.58 5.89 -11.78
CA GLU A 66 18.23 4.92 -12.67
C GLU A 66 18.19 5.36 -14.13
N LYS A 67 17.04 5.90 -14.60
CA LYS A 67 16.96 6.50 -15.95
C LYS A 67 17.95 7.64 -16.14
N ARG A 68 18.11 8.51 -15.13
CA ARG A 68 19.09 9.61 -15.20
C ARG A 68 20.53 9.09 -15.36
N VAL A 69 20.90 8.09 -14.57
CA VAL A 69 22.25 7.49 -14.62
C VAL A 69 22.53 6.80 -15.96
N GLN A 70 21.54 6.18 -16.60
CA GLN A 70 21.73 5.61 -17.93
C GLN A 70 21.97 6.68 -18.99
N ASN A 71 21.20 7.78 -18.95
CA ASN A 71 21.36 8.90 -19.89
C ASN A 71 22.74 9.57 -19.80
N GLU A 72 23.33 9.64 -18.60
CA GLU A 72 24.69 10.18 -18.39
C GLU A 72 25.82 9.28 -18.93
N ARG A 73 25.54 7.99 -19.19
CA ARG A 73 26.55 7.04 -19.74
C ARG A 73 26.53 6.95 -21.26
N GLU A 74 25.51 7.49 -21.91
CA GLU A 74 25.34 7.48 -23.37
C GLU A 74 25.90 8.77 -24.02
N ILE A 75 26.42 9.71 -23.21
CA ILE A 75 27.11 10.93 -23.63
C ILE A 75 28.63 10.72 -23.45
#